data_AF-A0ABD0QE24-F1
#
_entry.id   AF-A0ABD0QE24-F1
#
_cell.length_a   1.000
_cell.length_b   1.000
_cell.length_c   1.000
_cell.angle_alpha   90.00
_cell.angle_beta   90.00
_cell.angle_gamma   90.00
#
_symmetry.space_group_name_H-M   'P 1'
#
loop_
_entity.id
_entity.type
_entity.pdbx_description
1 polymer ?
#
loop_
_entity_poly.entity_id
_entity_poly.type
_entity_poly.pdbx_seq_one_letter_code
_entity_poly.pdbx_strand_id
1 'polypeptide(L)'
;VTNLSLDRSGSSMVPAYESSVSPQNSRALSRTDHSEEERKILLDSSQLKDLWKKICHNSTGMEFQDHRYWLRTYPNCIVGKELVNWLLRNGTISTRAQAIAIGQALVDGRWLDCVTHHDQIFRDEYALYRPLQ
;
A
#
# COMPACT_ATOMS: atom_id res chain seq x y z
N VAL A 1 -18.21 -75.48 42.03
CA VAL A 1 -17.07 -76.36 41.70
C VAL A 1 -17.49 -77.25 40.53
N THR A 2 -16.92 -77.27 39.33
CA THR A 2 -15.75 -76.62 38.65
C THR A 2 -15.96 -76.80 37.12
N ASN A 3 -15.37 -76.09 36.13
CA ASN A 3 -14.51 -74.90 36.02
C ASN A 3 -14.50 -74.35 34.55
N LEU A 4 -13.69 -73.32 34.28
CA LEU A 4 -12.90 -72.95 33.06
C LEU A 4 -13.04 -73.82 31.76
N SER A 5 -12.88 -73.35 30.50
CA SER A 5 -12.28 -72.14 29.86
C SER A 5 -12.88 -72.01 28.42
N LEU A 6 -12.98 -70.88 27.69
CA LEU A 6 -12.05 -69.79 27.29
C LEU A 6 -11.39 -69.98 25.88
N ASP A 7 -12.14 -69.74 24.80
CA ASP A 7 -11.78 -69.05 23.53
C ASP A 7 -13.09 -68.78 22.71
N ARG A 8 -13.20 -67.92 21.68
CA ARG A 8 -12.21 -67.33 20.76
C ARG A 8 -12.62 -65.93 20.26
N SER A 9 -11.64 -65.15 19.79
CA SER A 9 -11.71 -63.73 19.41
C SER A 9 -12.65 -63.37 18.24
N GLY A 10 -13.12 -62.12 18.22
CA GLY A 10 -13.87 -61.53 17.09
C GLY A 10 -14.17 -60.03 17.28
N SER A 11 -13.14 -59.21 17.47
CA SER A 11 -13.30 -57.77 17.77
C SER A 11 -13.71 -56.91 16.56
N SER A 12 -14.71 -56.06 16.75
CA SER A 12 -14.78 -54.70 16.18
C SER A 12 -15.65 -53.84 17.10
N MET A 13 -15.07 -53.28 18.17
CA MET A 13 -14.57 -51.89 18.21
C MET A 13 -15.70 -50.86 18.05
N VAL A 14 -16.47 -50.64 19.12
CA VAL A 14 -16.38 -49.52 20.10
C VAL A 14 -17.24 -48.30 19.73
N PRO A 15 -17.79 -47.55 20.73
CA PRO A 15 -19.17 -47.11 20.64
C PRO A 15 -19.37 -45.59 20.57
N ALA A 16 -20.64 -45.19 20.50
CA ALA A 16 -21.07 -43.82 20.75
C ALA A 16 -20.56 -43.31 22.11
N TYR A 17 -20.09 -42.07 22.15
CA TYR A 17 -19.98 -41.28 23.37
C TYR A 17 -20.61 -39.90 23.16
N GLU A 18 -21.30 -39.44 24.19
CA GLU A 18 -22.01 -38.16 24.22
C GLU A 18 -21.08 -36.95 24.29
N SER A 19 -21.69 -35.78 24.05
CA SER A 19 -21.44 -34.53 24.77
C SER A 19 -20.02 -33.95 24.78
N SER A 20 -19.89 -32.79 24.12
CA SER A 20 -19.45 -31.59 24.84
C SER A 20 -19.81 -30.32 24.07
N VAL A 21 -20.79 -29.58 24.60
CA VAL A 21 -20.96 -28.17 24.25
C VAL A 21 -19.96 -27.37 25.08
N SER A 22 -19.16 -26.52 24.45
CA SER A 22 -18.30 -25.53 25.15
C SER A 22 -18.35 -24.18 24.43
N PRO A 23 -18.50 -23.04 25.12
CA PRO A 23 -18.73 -21.75 24.49
C PRO A 23 -17.48 -20.88 24.33
N GLN A 24 -17.51 -20.03 23.29
CA GLN A 24 -16.87 -18.72 23.13
C GLN A 24 -15.42 -18.51 23.65
N ASN A 25 -14.48 -18.25 22.72
CA ASN A 25 -13.52 -17.16 22.96
C ASN A 25 -13.03 -16.46 21.66
N SER A 26 -12.98 -15.13 21.76
CA SER A 26 -12.32 -14.12 20.91
C SER A 26 -11.56 -14.54 19.64
N ARG A 27 -12.11 -14.09 18.50
CA ARG A 27 -11.47 -12.98 17.78
C ARG A 27 -12.51 -12.18 17.00
N ALA A 28 -12.97 -11.09 17.60
CA ALA A 28 -13.45 -9.97 16.81
C ALA A 28 -12.24 -9.47 16.02
N LEU A 29 -12.12 -9.91 14.76
CA LEU A 29 -11.31 -9.17 13.80
C LEU A 29 -11.98 -7.81 13.71
N SER A 30 -11.34 -6.78 14.25
CA SER A 30 -11.68 -5.41 13.95
C SER A 30 -11.56 -5.25 12.45
N ARG A 31 -12.70 -5.34 11.76
CA ARG A 31 -12.86 -4.72 10.45
C ARG A 31 -12.75 -3.23 10.71
N THR A 32 -11.51 -2.74 10.69
CA THR A 32 -11.26 -1.33 10.51
C THR A 32 -11.92 -0.96 9.19
N ASP A 33 -12.94 -0.10 9.25
CA ASP A 33 -13.68 0.40 8.09
C ASP A 33 -12.80 1.35 7.27
N HIS A 34 -11.73 0.81 6.67
CA HIS A 34 -10.84 1.50 5.74
C HIS A 34 -11.56 2.00 4.47
N SER A 35 -12.82 1.58 4.29
CA SER A 35 -13.80 2.05 3.31
C SER A 35 -13.96 3.59 3.30
N GLU A 36 -13.82 4.28 4.44
CA GLU A 36 -13.93 5.74 4.49
C GLU A 36 -12.61 6.46 4.10
N GLU A 37 -11.46 5.96 4.54
CA GLU A 37 -10.14 6.48 4.14
C GLU A 37 -9.84 6.29 2.64
N GLU A 38 -10.33 5.19 2.03
CA GLU A 38 -10.21 4.96 0.59
C GLU A 38 -10.93 6.03 -0.26
N ARG A 39 -11.94 6.72 0.29
CA ARG A 39 -12.77 7.70 -0.44
C ARG A 39 -12.27 9.15 -0.37
N LYS A 40 -11.23 9.46 0.41
CA LYS A 40 -10.77 10.84 0.68
C LYS A 40 -9.73 11.43 -0.30
N ILE A 41 -9.57 10.87 -1.50
CA ILE A 41 -8.50 11.29 -2.45
C ILE A 41 -8.98 12.30 -3.51
N LEU A 42 -10.10 12.99 -3.27
CA LEU A 42 -10.40 14.23 -3.99
C LEU A 42 -9.66 15.38 -3.31
N LEU A 43 -8.35 15.48 -3.59
CA LEU A 43 -7.57 16.67 -3.25
C LEU A 43 -8.18 17.87 -3.97
N ASP A 44 -8.68 18.84 -3.21
CA ASP A 44 -9.02 20.14 -3.80
C ASP A 44 -7.73 20.88 -4.25
N SER A 45 -7.89 21.90 -5.09
CA SER A 45 -6.76 22.66 -5.63
C SER A 45 -5.91 23.36 -4.57
N SER A 46 -6.44 23.63 -3.37
CA SER A 46 -5.69 24.20 -2.26
C SER A 46 -4.84 23.15 -1.54
N GLN A 47 -5.40 21.97 -1.28
CA GLN A 47 -4.69 20.84 -0.67
C GLN A 47 -3.54 20.35 -1.55
N LEU A 48 -3.79 20.22 -2.86
CA LEU A 48 -2.76 19.88 -3.84
C LEU A 48 -1.66 20.96 -3.82
N LYS A 49 -2.01 22.25 -3.82
CA LYS A 49 -1.05 23.37 -3.81
C LYS A 49 -0.20 23.43 -2.54
N ASP A 50 -0.77 23.12 -1.38
CA ASP A 50 -0.03 23.05 -0.12
C ASP A 50 0.85 21.79 -0.04
N LEU A 51 0.44 20.67 -0.66
CA LEU A 51 1.31 19.51 -0.84
C LEU A 51 2.51 19.84 -1.74
N TRP A 52 2.31 20.60 -2.83
CA TRP A 52 3.40 21.04 -3.70
C TRP A 52 4.44 21.89 -2.96
N LYS A 53 4.00 22.84 -2.12
CA LYS A 53 4.90 23.61 -1.24
C LYS A 53 5.73 22.70 -0.32
N LYS A 54 5.15 21.62 0.21
CA LYS A 54 5.87 20.64 1.03
C LYS A 54 6.88 19.84 0.21
N ILE A 55 6.52 19.42 -1.01
CA ILE A 55 7.43 18.72 -1.94
C ILE A 55 8.64 19.60 -2.28
N CYS A 56 8.44 20.89 -2.53
CA CYS A 56 9.52 21.84 -2.83
C CYS A 56 10.23 22.42 -1.59
N HIS A 57 9.94 21.95 -0.37
CA HIS A 57 10.52 22.53 0.84
C HIS A 57 11.99 22.12 1.04
N ASN A 58 12.91 23.09 1.12
CA ASN A 58 14.36 22.86 1.07
C ASN A 58 14.92 21.89 2.12
N SER A 59 14.31 21.76 3.31
CA SER A 59 14.85 20.93 4.40
C SER A 59 14.01 19.69 4.76
N THR A 60 12.79 19.57 4.23
CA THR A 60 11.87 18.44 4.55
C THR A 60 11.13 17.90 3.34
N GLY A 61 11.26 18.55 2.19
CA GLY A 61 10.64 18.16 0.93
C GLY A 61 11.39 17.04 0.23
N MET A 62 11.27 17.02 -1.08
CA MET A 62 12.05 16.17 -1.95
C MET A 62 13.31 16.90 -2.44
N GLU A 63 14.39 16.15 -2.56
CA GLU A 63 15.61 16.63 -3.20
C GLU A 63 15.48 16.51 -4.73
N PHE A 64 15.49 17.66 -5.41
CA PHE A 64 15.55 17.74 -6.86
C PHE A 64 17.01 17.72 -7.29
N GLN A 65 17.41 16.71 -8.07
CA GLN A 65 18.82 16.45 -8.36
C GLN A 65 19.03 15.93 -9.78
N ASP A 66 20.30 15.78 -10.17
CA ASP A 66 20.69 15.25 -11.47
C ASP A 66 20.50 13.73 -11.52
N HIS A 67 19.66 13.28 -12.45
CA HIS A 67 19.40 11.85 -12.68
C HIS A 67 19.79 11.44 -14.10
N ARG A 68 20.24 10.19 -14.28
CA ARG A 68 20.71 9.67 -15.56
C ARG A 68 19.73 8.61 -16.09
N TYR A 69 19.20 8.84 -17.29
CA TYR A 69 18.29 7.95 -17.98
C TYR A 69 18.72 7.80 -19.45
N TRP A 70 18.92 6.56 -19.92
CA TRP A 70 19.28 6.24 -21.31
C TRP A 70 20.41 7.14 -21.88
N LEU A 71 21.56 7.11 -21.21
CA LEU A 71 22.78 7.87 -21.55
C LEU A 71 22.65 9.40 -21.50
N ARG A 72 21.50 9.96 -21.10
CA ARG A 72 21.28 11.41 -20.91
C ARG A 72 21.21 11.74 -19.42
N THR A 73 21.71 12.92 -19.06
CA THR A 73 21.52 13.51 -17.72
C THR A 73 20.36 14.49 -17.77
N TYR A 74 19.47 14.40 -16.78
CA TYR A 74 18.31 15.25 -16.57
C TYR A 74 18.50 15.97 -15.23
N PRO A 75 18.79 17.27 -15.23
CA PRO A 75 19.03 18.03 -14.01
C PRO A 75 17.73 18.37 -13.29
N ASN A 76 17.83 18.67 -11.99
CA ASN A 76 16.72 19.16 -11.15
C ASN A 76 15.44 18.31 -11.24
N CYS A 77 15.57 16.98 -11.23
CA CYS A 77 14.46 16.05 -11.32
C CYS A 77 14.23 15.29 -10.00
N ILE A 78 13.02 14.75 -9.85
CA ILE A 78 12.69 13.71 -8.87
C ILE A 78 12.34 12.41 -9.59
N VAL A 79 12.52 11.28 -8.92
CA VAL A 79 12.11 9.95 -9.39
C VAL A 79 10.68 9.66 -8.91
N GLY A 80 9.79 9.19 -9.80
CA GLY A 80 8.41 8.86 -9.47
C GLY A 80 8.29 7.87 -8.31
N LYS A 81 9.12 6.83 -8.30
CA LYS A 81 9.22 5.86 -7.19
C LYS A 81 9.50 6.51 -5.83
N GLU A 82 10.39 7.51 -5.81
CA GLU A 82 10.77 8.20 -4.59
C GLU A 82 9.73 9.21 -4.13
N LEU A 83 8.97 9.84 -5.04
CA LEU A 83 7.81 10.64 -4.66
C LEU A 83 6.75 9.79 -3.95
N VAL A 84 6.45 8.60 -4.47
CA VAL A 84 5.51 7.67 -3.80
C VAL A 84 6.03 7.24 -2.42
N ASN A 85 7.32 6.96 -2.30
CA ASN A 85 7.94 6.61 -1.02
C ASN A 85 7.93 7.79 -0.03
N TRP A 86 8.15 9.02 -0.51
CA TRP A 86 8.11 10.25 0.29
C TRP A 86 6.68 10.54 0.79
N LEU A 87 5.66 10.39 -0.05
CA LEU A 87 4.25 10.57 0.32
C LEU A 87 3.79 9.57 1.40
N LEU A 88 4.21 8.31 1.30
CA LEU A 88 3.99 7.29 2.34
C LEU A 88 4.67 7.66 3.66
N ARG A 89 5.95 8.05 3.63
CA ARG A 89 6.74 8.39 4.83
C ARG A 89 6.21 9.62 5.57
N ASN A 90 5.68 10.60 4.84
CA ASN A 90 5.07 11.81 5.41
C ASN A 90 3.65 11.58 5.93
N GLY A 91 3.13 10.34 5.91
CA GLY A 91 1.79 10.02 6.41
C GLY A 91 0.66 10.72 5.64
N THR A 92 0.93 11.22 4.42
CA THR A 92 -0.06 11.93 3.61
C THR A 92 -1.06 10.97 2.97
N ILE A 93 -0.65 9.71 2.80
CA ILE A 93 -1.43 8.63 2.19
C ILE A 93 -1.04 7.27 2.79
N SER A 94 -1.91 6.28 2.66
CA SER A 94 -1.74 4.92 3.21
C SER A 94 -1.46 3.85 2.14
N THR A 95 -1.76 4.09 0.86
CA THR A 95 -1.53 3.10 -0.22
C THR A 95 -0.85 3.70 -1.45
N ARG A 96 -0.03 2.91 -2.15
CA ARG A 96 0.69 3.35 -3.36
C ARG A 96 -0.24 3.86 -4.46
N ALA A 97 -1.45 3.30 -4.56
CA ALA A 97 -2.47 3.75 -5.51
C ALA A 97 -2.91 5.20 -5.24
N GLN A 98 -3.01 5.61 -3.97
CA GLN A 98 -3.32 6.99 -3.61
C GLN A 98 -2.19 7.92 -4.05
N ALA A 99 -0.93 7.56 -3.77
CA ALA A 99 0.22 8.36 -4.21
C ALA A 99 0.37 8.43 -5.74
N ILE A 100 -0.04 7.39 -6.48
CA ILE A 100 -0.10 7.44 -7.96
C ILE A 100 -1.17 8.44 -8.42
N ALA A 101 -2.35 8.44 -7.81
CA ALA A 101 -3.40 9.41 -8.11
C ALA A 101 -2.96 10.86 -7.79
N ILE A 102 -2.26 11.07 -6.67
CA ILE A 102 -1.64 12.36 -6.33
C ILE A 102 -0.58 12.75 -7.38
N GLY A 103 0.31 11.83 -7.73
CA GLY A 103 1.36 12.07 -8.73
C GLY A 103 0.78 12.45 -10.09
N GLN A 104 -0.32 11.80 -10.51
CA GLN A 104 -1.04 12.17 -11.72
C GLN A 104 -1.65 13.58 -11.60
N ALA A 105 -2.30 13.91 -10.48
CA ALA A 105 -2.85 15.24 -10.26
C ALA A 105 -1.78 16.35 -10.28
N LEU A 106 -0.55 16.08 -9.86
CA LEU A 106 0.58 17.02 -9.95
C LEU A 106 1.07 17.23 -11.41
N VAL A 107 0.95 16.21 -12.26
CA VAL A 107 1.29 16.28 -13.69
C VAL A 107 0.18 16.98 -14.48
N ASP A 108 -1.07 16.57 -14.27
CA ASP A 108 -2.27 17.18 -14.86
C ASP A 108 -2.40 18.67 -14.46
N GLY A 109 -2.10 18.97 -13.19
CA GLY A 109 -2.02 20.33 -12.63
C GLY A 109 -0.81 21.15 -13.09
N ARG A 110 0.04 20.60 -13.97
CA ARG A 110 1.20 21.26 -14.58
C ARG A 110 2.23 21.78 -13.56
N TRP A 111 2.48 21.04 -12.47
CA TRP A 111 3.59 21.30 -11.56
C TRP A 111 4.74 20.31 -11.73
N LEU A 112 4.44 19.11 -12.21
CA LEU A 112 5.43 18.14 -12.69
C LEU A 112 5.29 17.91 -14.19
N ASP A 113 6.42 17.72 -14.86
CA ASP A 113 6.50 17.34 -16.28
C ASP A 113 7.36 16.07 -16.39
N CYS A 114 6.82 15.03 -17.02
CA CYS A 114 7.53 13.77 -17.21
C CYS A 114 8.53 13.91 -18.36
N VAL A 115 9.82 13.75 -18.06
CA VAL A 115 10.90 13.92 -19.05
C VAL A 115 11.41 12.61 -19.64
N THR A 116 10.93 11.46 -19.12
CA THR A 116 11.26 10.12 -19.65
C THR A 116 10.16 9.50 -20.50
N HIS A 117 8.91 9.99 -20.38
CA HIS A 117 7.75 9.45 -21.11
C HIS A 117 6.91 10.60 -21.68
N HIS A 118 6.50 10.49 -22.95
CA HIS A 118 5.73 11.53 -23.63
C HIS A 118 4.23 11.54 -23.31
N ASP A 119 3.72 10.46 -22.69
CA ASP A 119 2.30 10.30 -22.37
C ASP A 119 1.84 11.11 -21.15
N GLN A 120 2.76 11.69 -20.39
CA GLN A 120 2.50 12.42 -19.14
C GLN A 120 1.69 11.60 -18.11
N ILE A 121 1.86 10.27 -18.13
CA ILE A 121 1.30 9.38 -17.12
C ILE A 121 2.28 9.29 -15.95
N PHE A 122 1.78 9.50 -14.73
CA PHE A 122 2.57 9.31 -13.52
C PHE A 122 2.80 7.82 -13.24
N ARG A 123 4.06 7.48 -12.96
CA ARG A 123 4.56 6.09 -12.85
C ARG A 123 5.34 5.89 -11.56
N ASP A 124 4.97 4.86 -10.80
CA ASP A 124 5.64 4.41 -9.58
C ASP A 124 6.92 3.60 -9.87
N GLU A 125 7.80 4.20 -10.68
CA GLU A 125 8.94 3.56 -11.35
C GLU A 125 10.13 4.53 -11.42
N TYR A 126 11.22 4.12 -12.09
CA TYR A 126 12.33 5.01 -12.44
C TYR A 126 11.98 5.91 -13.66
N ALA A 127 10.86 6.63 -13.53
CA ALA A 127 10.47 7.73 -14.41
C ALA A 127 10.90 9.05 -13.76
N LEU A 128 11.40 9.99 -14.55
CA LEU A 128 11.89 11.28 -14.05
C LEU A 128 10.86 12.38 -14.29
N TYR A 129 10.66 13.21 -13.27
CA TYR A 129 9.76 14.35 -13.29
C TYR A 129 10.52 15.61 -12.90
N ARG A 130 10.43 16.64 -13.74
CA ARG A 130 10.98 17.97 -13.44
C ARG A 130 9.89 18.87 -12.85
N PRO A 131 10.22 19.84 -11.99
CA PRO A 131 9.28 20.89 -11.62
C PRO A 131 9.02 21.80 -12.82
N LEU A 132 7.78 22.24 -12.95
CA LEU A 132 7.38 23.38 -13.78
C LEU A 132 7.32 24.62 -12.88
N GLN A 133 7.98 25.70 -13.30
CA GLN A 133 8.02 27.00 -12.61
C GLN A 133 6.92 27.93 -13.12
#